data_AF-A0A7X8BNL5-F1
#
_entry.id   AF-A0A7X8BNL5-F1
#
_cell.length_a   1.000
_cell.length_b   1.000
_cell.length_c   1.000
_cell.angle_alpha   90.00
_cell.angle_beta   90.00
_cell.angle_gamma   90.00
#
_symmetry.space_group_name_H-M   'P 1'
#
loop_
_entity.id
_entity.type
_entity.pdbx_description
1 polymer ?
#
loop_
_entity_poly.entity_id
_entity_poly.type
_entity_poly.pdbx_seq_one_letter_code
_entity_poly.pdbx_strand_id
1 'polypeptide(L)' 'MAKKKTVLTIMWIVIAIIALAAIASLIIFPRWKGMFLAGSGGFLILNLLLSMFFIHRNFKN' A
#
# COMPACT_ATOMS: atom_id res chain seq x y z
N MET A 1 -13.74 -11.83 -15.12
CA MET A 1 -12.76 -10.74 -15.35
C MET A 1 -13.06 -9.43 -14.63
N ALA A 2 -14.31 -8.94 -14.57
CA ALA A 2 -14.64 -7.66 -13.94
C ALA A 2 -14.24 -7.57 -12.45
N LYS A 3 -14.60 -8.57 -11.64
CA LYS A 3 -14.25 -8.62 -10.20
C LYS A 3 -12.73 -8.62 -9.93
N LYS A 4 -11.93 -9.23 -10.83
CA LYS A 4 -10.46 -9.25 -10.75
C LYS A 4 -9.88 -7.85 -10.89
N LYS A 5 -10.34 -7.10 -11.90
CA LYS A 5 -9.95 -5.69 -12.08
C LYS A 5 -10.38 -4.85 -10.88
N THR A 6 -11.58 -5.07 -10.34
CA THR A 6 -12.07 -4.36 -9.15
C THR A 6 -11.16 -4.58 -7.93
N VAL A 7 -10.78 -5.81 -7.62
CA VAL A 7 -9.90 -6.10 -6.46
C VAL A 7 -8.51 -5.49 -6.64
N LEU A 8 -7.90 -5.62 -7.82
CA LEU A 8 -6.61 -4.97 -8.13
C LEU A 8 -6.71 -3.45 -8.04
N THR A 9 -7.78 -2.84 -8.55
CA THR A 9 -8.01 -1.40 -8.46
C THR A 9 -8.15 -0.93 -7.01
N ILE A 10 -8.91 -1.65 -6.19
CA ILE A 10 -9.07 -1.32 -4.75
C ILE A 10 -7.72 -1.39 -4.03
N MET A 11 -6.91 -2.42 -4.28
CA MET A 11 -5.57 -2.52 -3.68
C MET A 11 -4.66 -1.36 -4.09
N TRP A 12 -4.70 -0.91 -5.34
CA TRP A 12 -3.97 0.28 -5.78
C TRP A 12 -4.43 1.56 -5.08
N ILE A 13 -5.74 1.73 -4.88
CA ILE A 13 -6.29 2.88 -4.15
C ILE A 13 -5.80 2.87 -2.69
N VAL A 14 -5.81 1.71 -2.03
CA VAL A 14 -5.31 1.58 -0.64
C VAL A 14 -3.83 1.94 -0.56
N ILE A 15 -3.00 1.46 -1.50
CA ILE A 15 -1.57 1.82 -1.57
C ILE A 15 -1.40 3.34 -1.73
N ALA A 16 -2.18 3.99 -2.60
CA ALA A 16 -2.09 5.43 -2.81
C ALA A 16 -2.44 6.23 -1.53
N ILE A 17 -3.46 5.80 -0.78
CA ILE A 17 -3.84 6.43 0.49
C ILE A 17 -2.72 6.26 1.54
N ILE A 18 -2.13 5.06 1.65
CA ILE A 18 -1.04 4.80 2.60
C ILE A 18 0.20 5.63 2.24
N ALA A 19 0.52 5.77 0.94
CA ALA A 19 1.64 6.58 0.49
C ALA A 19 1.44 8.07 0.83
N LEU A 20 0.23 8.61 0.61
CA LEU A 20 -0.10 9.98 1.00
C LEU A 20 0.00 10.19 2.51
N ALA A 21 -0.53 9.25 3.31
CA ALA A 21 -0.43 9.30 4.77
C ALA A 21 1.03 9.23 5.25
N ALA A 22 1.87 8.40 4.61
CA ALA A 22 3.29 8.30 4.92
C ALA A 22 4.02 9.63 4.64
N ILE A 23 3.77 10.26 3.49
CA ILE A 23 4.36 11.57 3.15
C ILE A 23 3.87 12.65 4.12
N ALA A 24 2.56 12.71 4.39
CA ALA A 24 1.99 13.65 5.35
C ALA A 24 2.59 13.47 6.75
N SER A 25 2.87 12.23 7.16
CA SER A 25 3.47 11.96 8.46
C SER A 25 4.88 12.50 8.62
N LEU A 26 5.66 12.58 7.53
CA LEU A 26 7.00 13.17 7.53
C LEU A 26 6.97 14.70 7.70
N ILE A 27 5.86 15.34 7.34
CA ILE A 27 5.68 16.79 7.39
C ILE A 27 5.06 17.22 8.72
N ILE A 28 4.08 16.47 9.24
CA ILE A 28 3.28 16.87 10.40
C ILE A 28 3.93 16.45 11.72
N PHE A 29 4.59 15.28 11.77
CA PHE A 29 5.11 14.74 13.03
C PHE A 29 6.58 15.11 13.28
N PRO A 30 7.02 15.07 14.55
CA PRO A 30 8.44 15.15 14.88
C PRO A 30 9.24 14.08 14.14
N ARG A 31 10.45 14.44 13.65
CA ARG A 31 11.31 13.61 12.78
C ARG A 31 11.32 12.12 13.12
N TRP A 32 11.46 11.76 14.39
CA TRP A 32 11.49 10.36 14.85
C TRP A 32 10.16 9.62 14.63
N LYS A 33 9.03 10.25 14.98
CA LYS A 33 7.69 9.66 14.78
C LYS A 33 7.33 9.61 13.30
N GLY A 34 7.66 10.65 12.54
CA GLY A 34 7.45 10.71 11.09
C GLY A 34 8.22 9.61 10.35
N MET A 35 9.51 9.41 10.67
CA MET A 35 10.30 8.32 10.07
C MET A 35 9.78 6.93 10.43
N PHE A 36 9.36 6.72 11.69
CA PHE A 36 8.78 5.45 12.11
C PHE A 36 7.47 5.16 11.36
N LEU A 37 6.56 6.15 11.29
CA LEU A 37 5.29 6.00 10.58
C LEU A 37 5.50 5.79 9.08
N ALA A 38 6.37 6.57 8.44
CA ALA A 38 6.69 6.43 7.03
C ALA A 38 7.34 5.08 6.71
N GLY A 39 8.26 4.61 7.57
CA GLY A 39 8.87 3.29 7.45
C GLY A 39 7.84 2.15 7.59
N SER A 40 6.96 2.25 8.58
CA SER A 40 5.87 1.28 8.77
C SER A 40 4.88 1.28 7.60
N GLY A 41 4.56 2.46 7.05
CA GLY A 41 3.72 2.61 5.86
C GLY A 41 4.37 2.01 4.62
N GLY A 42 5.68 2.20 4.44
CA GLY A 42 6.46 1.57 3.37
C GLY A 42 6.46 0.04 3.46
N PHE A 43 6.61 -0.51 4.67
CA PHE A 43 6.51 -1.95 4.90
C PHE A 43 5.11 -2.49 4.56
N LEU A 44 4.06 -1.75 4.93
CA LEU A 44 2.68 -2.07 4.59
C LEU A 44 2.45 -2.08 3.07
N ILE A 45 2.97 -1.09 2.35
CA ILE A 45 2.90 -1.01 0.88
C ILE A 45 3.59 -2.21 0.24
N LEU A 46 4.79 -2.57 0.69
CA LEU A 46 5.50 -3.76 0.20
C LEU A 46 4.67 -5.03 0.40
N ASN A 47 4.03 -5.18 1.55
CA ASN A 47 3.18 -6.32 1.85
C ASN A 47 1.96 -6.40 0.93
N LEU A 48 1.30 -5.25 0.71
CA LEU A 48 0.18 -5.11 -0.25
C LEU A 48 0.60 -5.45 -1.68
N LEU A 49 1.79 -5.03 -2.13
CA LEU A 49 2.33 -5.35 -3.45
C LEU A 49 2.61 -6.86 -3.60
N LEU A 50 3.20 -7.48 -2.58
CA LEU A 50 3.42 -8.93 -2.53
C LEU A 50 2.09 -9.68 -2.60
N SER A 51 1.10 -9.27 -1.79
CA SER A 51 -0.24 -9.87 -1.82
C SER A 51 -0.88 -9.73 -3.21
N MET A 52 -0.74 -8.56 -3.85
CA MET A 52 -1.26 -8.29 -5.19
C MET A 52 -0.60 -9.18 -6.25
N PHE A 53 0.70 -9.42 -6.13
CA PHE A 53 1.45 -10.34 -6.99
C PHE A 53 0.95 -11.79 -6.83
N PHE A 54 0.78 -12.27 -5.60
CA PHE A 54 0.24 -13.60 -5.34
C PHE A 54 -1.20 -13.76 -5.83
N ILE A 55 -2.05 -12.75 -5.66
CA ILE A 55 -3.43 -12.74 -6.18
C ILE A 55 -3.38 -12.80 -7.72
N HIS A 56 -2.53 -12.00 -8.36
CA HIS A 56 -2.41 -12.01 -9.82
C HIS A 56 -1.96 -13.38 -10.36
N ARG A 57 -1.01 -14.02 -9.66
CA ARG A 57 -0.45 -15.34 -10.03
C ARG A 57 -1.42 -16.50 -9.79
N ASN A 58 -2.19 -16.48 -8.71
CA ASN A 58 -3.15 -17.54 -8.37
C ASN A 58 -4.49 -17.43 -9.13
N PHE A 59 -4.91 -16.22 -9.50
CA PHE A 59 -6.10 -15.99 -10.36
C PHE A 59 -5.78 -16.13 -11.86
N LYS A 60 -4.87 -17.04 -12.24
CA LYS A 60 -4.54 -17.38 -13.62
C LYS A 60 -5.15 -18.73 -14.07
N ASN A 61 -6.10 -19.27 -13.31
CA ASN A 61 -7.02 -20.32 -13.76
C ASN A 61 -8.22 -19.69 -14.47
#